data_AF-A0A420IN92-F1
#
_entry.id   AF-A0A420IN92-F1
#
_cell.length_a   1.000
_cell.length_b   1.000
_cell.length_c   1.000
_cell.angle_alpha   90.00
_cell.angle_beta   90.00
_cell.angle_gamma   90.00
#
_symmetry.space_group_name_H-M   'P 1'
#
loop_
_entity.id
_entity.type
_entity.pdbx_description
1 polymer ?
#
loop_
_entity_poly.entity_id
_entity_poly.type
_entity_poly.pdbx_seq_one_letter_code
_entity_poly.pdbx_strand_id
1 'polypeptide(L)'
;MTTPSSSSNSILRALISESSSTPGGTPPFKFTVNSTIIQHLVPTSIIQRTKAAQEITTSKPKDSDASPTLTNSTKDSATGTDGRPHVGRRGMHSATGAYWNEKTDGMWSFKYDGGDRRGLDVVISIVWIAL
;
A
#
# COMPACT_ATOMS: atom_id res chain seq x y z
N MET A 1 -1.55 -19.30 -2.45
CA MET A 1 -0.96 -18.25 -3.31
C MET A 1 -2.11 -17.44 -3.89
N THR A 2 -2.60 -16.44 -3.14
CA THR A 2 -3.73 -15.60 -3.54
C THR A 2 -3.23 -14.47 -4.42
N THR A 3 -3.67 -14.46 -5.68
CA THR A 3 -3.42 -13.37 -6.61
C THR A 3 -4.09 -12.08 -6.10
N PRO A 4 -3.50 -10.88 -6.32
CA PRO A 4 -3.99 -9.61 -5.78
C PRO A 4 -5.21 -9.05 -6.56
N SER A 5 -6.12 -9.90 -7.00
CA SER A 5 -7.21 -9.56 -7.94
C SER A 5 -8.54 -9.18 -7.27
N SER A 6 -8.64 -9.18 -5.94
CA SER A 6 -9.94 -9.06 -5.25
C SER A 6 -10.50 -7.64 -5.15
N SER A 7 -9.66 -6.59 -5.10
CA SER A 7 -10.13 -5.21 -4.86
C SER A 7 -10.58 -4.48 -6.14
N SER A 8 -9.85 -4.61 -7.25
CA SER A 8 -10.23 -3.91 -8.50
C SER A 8 -11.52 -4.48 -9.11
N ASN A 9 -11.74 -5.79 -8.94
CA ASN A 9 -12.94 -6.45 -9.46
C ASN A 9 -14.21 -6.00 -8.73
N SER A 10 -14.14 -5.72 -7.42
CA SER A 10 -15.30 -5.22 -6.67
C SER A 10 -15.62 -3.77 -7.02
N ILE A 11 -14.59 -2.91 -7.15
CA ILE A 11 -14.77 -1.49 -7.52
C ILE A 11 -15.41 -1.38 -8.91
N LEU A 12 -14.88 -2.10 -9.91
CA LEU A 12 -15.45 -2.08 -11.26
C LEU A 12 -16.91 -2.54 -11.28
N ARG A 13 -17.24 -3.60 -10.54
CA ARG A 13 -18.62 -4.09 -10.44
C ARG A 13 -19.55 -3.09 -9.78
N ALA A 14 -19.10 -2.42 -8.71
CA ALA A 14 -19.87 -1.38 -8.05
C ALA A 14 -20.15 -0.20 -8.99
N LEU A 15 -19.11 0.31 -9.68
CA LEU A 15 -19.24 1.42 -10.63
C LEU A 15 -20.24 1.10 -11.75
N ILE A 16 -20.16 -0.10 -12.34
CA ILE A 16 -21.09 -0.54 -13.38
C ILE A 16 -22.52 -0.64 -12.84
N SER A 17 -22.69 -1.22 -11.64
CA SER A 17 -24.02 -1.41 -11.04
C SER A 17 -24.70 -0.08 -10.71
N GLU A 18 -23.96 0.91 -10.23
CA GLU A 18 -24.51 2.22 -9.83
C GLU A 18 -24.74 3.17 -11.02
N SER A 19 -23.95 3.04 -12.08
CA SER A 19 -24.07 3.89 -13.28
C SER A 19 -25.01 3.36 -14.36
N SER A 20 -25.48 2.12 -14.26
CA SER A 20 -26.42 1.54 -15.22
C SER A 20 -27.84 2.04 -14.94
N SER A 21 -28.31 3.02 -15.72
CA SER A 21 -29.62 3.66 -15.55
C SER A 21 -30.80 2.87 -16.14
N THR A 22 -30.56 1.94 -17.08
CA THR A 22 -31.63 1.17 -17.74
C THR A 22 -31.26 -0.30 -17.89
N PRO A 23 -32.07 -1.24 -17.37
CA PRO A 23 -31.90 -2.67 -17.63
C PRO A 23 -31.98 -2.97 -19.13
N GLY A 24 -30.89 -3.47 -19.71
CA GLY A 24 -30.79 -3.79 -21.14
C GLY A 24 -30.39 -2.62 -22.06
N GLY A 25 -30.12 -1.43 -21.51
CA GLY A 25 -29.55 -0.31 -22.26
C GLY A 25 -28.04 -0.49 -22.52
N THR A 26 -27.52 0.23 -23.52
CA THR A 26 -26.06 0.33 -23.72
C THR A 26 -25.43 1.01 -22.51
N PRO A 27 -24.31 0.50 -21.95
CA PRO A 27 -23.63 1.14 -20.82
C PRO A 27 -23.28 2.60 -21.14
N PRO A 28 -23.54 3.56 -20.25
CA PRO A 28 -23.31 4.98 -20.54
C PRO A 28 -21.83 5.41 -20.43
N PHE A 29 -20.98 4.60 -19.81
CA PHE A 29 -19.57 4.92 -19.56
C PHE A 29 -18.65 3.73 -19.76
N LYS A 30 -17.40 4.02 -20.13
CA LYS A 30 -16.25 3.12 -19.97
C LYS A 30 -15.48 3.54 -18.71
N PHE A 31 -15.04 2.56 -17.93
CA PHE A 31 -14.27 2.81 -16.70
C PHE A 31 -12.86 2.20 -16.77
N THR A 32 -11.88 2.92 -16.22
CA THR A 32 -10.55 2.40 -15.91
C THR A 32 -10.29 2.57 -14.43
N VAL A 33 -9.78 1.53 -13.76
CA VAL A 33 -9.42 1.57 -12.33
C VAL A 33 -7.95 1.19 -12.18
N ASN A 34 -7.15 2.13 -11.69
CA ASN A 34 -5.78 1.90 -11.28
C ASN A 34 -5.73 1.77 -9.74
N SER A 35 -5.04 0.75 -9.25
CA SER A 35 -4.77 0.54 -7.83
C SER A 35 -3.27 0.45 -7.59
N THR A 36 -2.73 1.39 -6.82
CA THR A 36 -1.31 1.46 -6.46
C THR A 36 -1.13 1.20 -4.97
N ILE A 37 -0.21 0.30 -4.62
CA ILE A 37 0.17 0.02 -3.22
C ILE A 37 1.53 0.66 -2.94
N ILE A 38 1.61 1.46 -1.88
CA ILE A 38 2.81 2.16 -1.46
C ILE A 38 3.26 1.57 -0.12
N GLN A 39 4.39 0.87 -0.10
CA GLN A 39 4.93 0.37 1.15
C GLN A 39 5.61 1.51 1.93
N HIS A 40 5.32 1.62 3.23
CA HIS A 40 6.07 2.51 4.12
C HIS A 40 7.51 2.01 4.25
N LEU A 41 8.45 2.90 4.54
CA LEU A 41 9.83 2.48 4.75
C LEU A 41 9.89 1.53 5.96
N VAL A 42 10.43 0.33 5.74
CA VAL A 42 10.84 -0.52 6.85
C VAL A 42 12.13 0.07 7.42
N PRO A 43 12.24 0.27 8.75
CA PRO A 43 13.49 0.69 9.35
C PRO A 43 14.62 -0.26 8.98
N THR A 44 15.73 0.27 8.46
CA THR A 44 16.91 -0.51 8.03
C THR A 44 17.48 -1.37 9.15
N SER A 45 17.27 -0.99 10.43
CA SER A 45 17.64 -1.77 11.62
C SER A 45 16.95 -3.13 11.70
N ILE A 46 15.69 -3.23 11.27
CA ILE A 46 14.93 -4.50 11.25
C ILE A 46 15.46 -5.42 10.15
N ILE A 47 15.87 -4.84 9.01
CA ILE A 47 16.45 -5.58 7.86
C ILE A 47 17.85 -6.12 8.20
N GLN A 48 18.66 -5.36 8.95
CA GLN A 48 19.99 -5.82 9.37
C GLN A 48 19.91 -6.93 10.42
N ARG A 49 18.96 -6.85 11.36
CA ARG A 49 18.76 -7.88 12.39
C ARG A 49 18.32 -9.22 11.80
N THR A 50 17.45 -9.21 10.78
CA THR A 50 17.03 -10.45 10.09
C THR A 50 18.16 -11.06 9.25
N LYS A 51 19.00 -10.24 8.61
CA LYS A 51 20.19 -10.71 7.89
C LYS A 51 21.22 -11.36 8.83
N ALA A 52 21.47 -10.75 10.00
CA ALA A 52 22.37 -11.30 11.01
C ALA A 52 21.84 -12.61 11.63
N ALA A 53 20.53 -12.75 11.81
CA ALA A 53 19.93 -13.99 12.31
C ALA A 53 20.01 -15.16 11.30
N GLN A 54 20.08 -14.86 10.00
CA GLN A 54 20.16 -15.87 8.94
C GLN A 54 21.59 -16.39 8.70
N GLU A 55 22.60 -15.66 9.17
CA GLU A 55 24.01 -16.09 9.11
C GLU A 55 24.38 -17.03 10.29
N ILE A 56 23.52 -17.15 11.31
CA ILE A 56 23.77 -17.95 12.51
C ILE A 56 23.33 -19.43 12.36
N THR A 57 22.58 -19.81 11.31
CA THR A 57 22.06 -21.19 11.16
C THR A 57 23.00 -22.20 10.47
N THR A 58 24.27 -21.88 10.19
CA THR A 58 25.22 -22.85 9.57
C THR A 58 26.45 -23.20 10.44
N SER A 59 26.43 -22.98 11.76
CA SER A 59 27.46 -23.56 12.63
C SER A 59 26.91 -24.00 13.99
N LYS A 60 26.93 -25.31 14.23
CA LYS A 60 26.68 -26.01 15.51
C LYS A 60 27.64 -25.53 16.63
N PRO A 61 27.33 -25.83 17.92
CA PRO A 61 27.63 -25.00 19.08
C PRO A 61 28.94 -25.38 19.79
N LYS A 62 29.52 -24.43 20.54
CA LYS A 62 30.39 -24.73 21.67
C LYS A 62 30.11 -23.78 22.84
N ASP A 63 29.75 -24.43 23.93
CA ASP A 63 29.65 -24.04 25.35
C ASP A 63 30.42 -22.79 25.77
N SER A 64 29.76 -21.91 26.52
CA SER A 64 30.12 -21.56 27.92
C SER A 64 29.40 -20.29 28.39
N ASP A 65 29.06 -20.32 29.67
CA ASP A 65 28.26 -19.36 30.43
C ASP A 65 28.60 -17.88 30.21
N ALA A 66 27.69 -17.15 29.59
CA ALA A 66 27.46 -15.75 29.88
C ALA A 66 25.99 -15.43 29.55
N SER A 67 25.16 -15.31 30.58
CA SER A 67 23.77 -14.88 30.47
C SER A 67 23.69 -13.53 29.75
N PRO A 68 23.12 -13.42 28.53
CA PRO A 68 22.86 -12.12 27.95
C PRO A 68 21.65 -11.56 28.69
N THR A 69 21.90 -10.56 29.54
CA THR A 69 20.84 -9.79 30.18
C THR A 69 19.96 -9.21 29.07
N LEU A 70 18.75 -9.77 28.93
CA LEU A 70 17.71 -9.29 28.04
C LEU A 70 17.23 -7.94 28.57
N THR A 71 17.93 -6.85 28.21
CA THR A 71 17.38 -5.51 28.36
C THR A 71 16.28 -5.36 27.32
N ASN A 72 15.02 -5.58 27.74
CA ASN A 72 13.82 -5.25 26.97
C ASN A 72 13.86 -3.76 26.58
N SER A 73 14.45 -3.46 25.43
CA SER A 73 14.38 -2.15 24.79
C SER A 73 13.17 -2.15 23.88
N THR A 74 12.00 -1.93 24.47
CA THR A 74 10.72 -1.75 23.76
C THR A 74 10.67 -0.39 23.05
N LYS A 75 11.61 -0.12 22.13
CA LYS A 75 11.67 1.18 21.43
C LYS A 75 12.33 1.12 20.05
N ASP A 76 12.03 0.10 19.25
CA ASP A 76 12.38 0.05 17.82
C ASP A 76 11.25 0.66 16.93
N SER A 77 10.72 1.82 17.32
CA SER A 77 9.92 2.64 16.41
C SER A 77 10.83 3.70 15.79
N ALA A 78 10.99 3.70 14.47
CA ALA A 78 11.64 4.81 13.77
C ALA A 78 11.01 6.12 14.26
N THR A 79 11.84 7.04 14.72
CA THR A 79 11.40 8.28 15.35
C THR A 79 11.57 9.42 14.35
N GLY A 80 10.51 10.17 14.08
CA GLY A 80 10.55 11.36 13.22
C GLY A 80 11.43 12.46 13.81
N THR A 81 11.64 13.55 13.06
CA THR A 81 12.40 14.74 13.53
C THR A 81 11.76 15.44 14.73
N ASP A 82 10.54 15.07 15.09
CA ASP A 82 9.74 15.53 16.22
C ASP A 82 9.80 14.61 17.45
N GLY A 83 10.61 13.53 17.41
CA GLY A 83 10.73 12.62 18.55
C GLY A 83 9.57 11.64 18.70
N ARG A 84 8.61 11.59 17.76
CA ARG A 84 7.46 10.68 17.78
C ARG A 84 7.70 9.45 16.89
N PRO A 85 7.11 8.28 17.22
CA PRO A 85 7.07 7.16 16.30
C PRO A 85 6.54 7.61 14.93
N HIS A 86 7.34 7.49 13.88
CA HIS A 86 6.99 7.87 12.53
C HIS A 86 7.60 6.88 11.54
N VAL A 87 6.74 6.20 10.77
CA VAL A 87 7.18 5.45 9.59
C VAL A 87 7.63 6.45 8.53
N GLY A 88 8.85 6.30 8.02
CA GLY A 88 9.32 7.10 6.89
C GLY A 88 8.35 6.93 5.72
N ARG A 89 7.61 7.98 5.39
CA ARG A 89 6.76 7.99 4.19
C ARG A 89 7.63 8.39 3.01
N ARG A 90 7.73 7.50 2.02
CA ARG A 90 8.38 7.83 0.74
C ARG A 90 7.47 8.84 0.02
N GLY A 91 8.00 10.02 -0.33
CA GLY A 91 7.24 10.98 -1.12
C GLY A 91 6.84 10.35 -2.46
N MET A 92 5.55 10.34 -2.79
CA MET A 92 5.04 9.86 -4.06
C MET A 92 4.13 10.93 -4.66
N HIS A 93 4.53 11.46 -5.81
CA HIS A 93 3.71 12.36 -6.62
C HIS A 93 3.15 11.60 -7.81
N SER A 94 1.86 11.76 -8.06
CA SER A 94 1.17 11.21 -9.23
C SER A 94 0.33 12.32 -9.86
N ALA A 95 0.41 12.41 -11.19
CA ALA A 95 -0.38 13.34 -11.99
C ALA A 95 -0.90 12.59 -13.22
N THR A 96 -2.08 12.98 -13.70
CA THR A 96 -2.63 12.46 -14.95
C THR A 96 -3.13 13.62 -15.80
N GLY A 97 -2.72 13.64 -17.06
CA GLY A 97 -3.30 14.51 -18.09
C GLY A 97 -4.15 13.68 -19.04
N ALA A 98 -5.19 14.29 -19.60
CA ALA A 98 -6.06 13.65 -20.57
C ALA A 98 -6.53 14.65 -21.63
N TYR A 99 -6.78 14.14 -22.83
CA TYR A 99 -7.48 14.84 -23.90
C TYR A 99 -8.84 14.15 -24.08
N TRP A 100 -9.89 14.76 -23.56
CA TRP A 100 -11.22 14.17 -23.45
C TRP A 100 -12.32 15.23 -23.48
N ASN A 101 -13.58 14.84 -23.34
CA ASN A 101 -14.67 15.79 -23.20
C ASN A 101 -14.77 16.30 -21.75
N GLU A 102 -14.42 17.57 -21.53
CA GLU A 102 -14.40 18.22 -20.20
C GLU A 102 -15.76 18.23 -19.48
N LYS A 103 -16.87 18.07 -20.20
CA LYS A 103 -18.22 18.10 -19.61
C LYS A 103 -18.71 16.74 -19.15
N THR A 104 -18.17 15.65 -19.71
CA THR A 104 -18.74 14.30 -19.53
C THR A 104 -17.73 13.29 -18.97
N ASP A 105 -16.45 13.55 -19.18
CA ASP A 105 -15.37 12.63 -18.83
C ASP A 105 -14.61 13.17 -17.61
N GLY A 106 -13.93 12.29 -16.89
CA GLY A 106 -13.19 12.73 -15.71
C GLY A 106 -12.41 11.65 -14.99
N MET A 107 -11.73 12.09 -13.93
CA MET A 107 -10.95 11.26 -13.05
C MET A 107 -11.25 11.59 -11.59
N TRP A 108 -11.26 10.56 -10.75
CA TRP A 108 -11.29 10.69 -9.30
C TRP A 108 -10.20 9.83 -8.68
N SER A 109 -9.52 10.35 -7.66
CA SER A 109 -8.48 9.63 -6.92
C SER A 109 -8.78 9.61 -5.43
N PHE A 110 -8.51 8.48 -4.80
CA PHE A 110 -8.66 8.24 -3.38
C PHE A 110 -7.41 7.61 -2.80
N LYS A 111 -7.03 8.07 -1.60
CA LYS A 111 -5.91 7.52 -0.84
C LYS A 111 -6.41 6.92 0.47
N TYR A 112 -6.14 5.65 0.65
CA TYR A 112 -6.23 4.95 1.93
C TYR A 112 -4.87 4.99 2.63
N ASP A 113 -4.78 5.72 3.74
CA ASP A 113 -3.60 5.71 4.61
C ASP A 113 -3.68 4.49 5.55
N GLY A 114 -2.84 3.47 5.34
CA GLY A 114 -2.85 2.29 6.21
C GLY A 114 -2.12 2.52 7.54
N GLY A 115 -1.34 3.61 7.65
CA GLY A 115 -0.61 4.00 8.84
C GLY A 115 0.37 2.93 9.34
N ASP A 116 0.93 3.16 10.53
CA ASP A 116 1.98 2.32 11.14
C ASP A 116 1.56 0.86 11.32
N ARG A 117 0.26 0.63 11.55
CA ARG A 117 -0.31 -0.70 11.81
C ARG A 117 -0.36 -1.59 10.56
N ARG A 118 -0.44 -1.00 9.36
CA ARG A 118 -0.45 -1.74 8.09
C ARG A 118 0.85 -1.58 7.32
N GLY A 119 1.61 -0.51 7.56
CA GLY A 119 2.89 -0.25 6.92
C GLY A 119 2.77 -0.03 5.41
N LEU A 120 1.59 0.33 4.92
CA LEU A 120 1.33 0.60 3.51
C LEU A 120 0.21 1.64 3.35
N ASP A 121 0.24 2.38 2.25
CA ASP A 121 -0.89 3.17 1.76
C ASP A 121 -1.40 2.54 0.45
N VAL A 122 -2.68 2.74 0.13
CA VAL A 122 -3.27 2.34 -1.16
C VAL A 122 -3.85 3.57 -1.84
N VAL A 123 -3.51 3.80 -3.09
CA VAL A 123 -4.10 4.85 -3.93
C VAL A 123 -4.93 4.20 -5.02
N ILE A 124 -6.19 4.61 -5.13
CA ILE A 124 -7.09 4.20 -6.20
C ILE A 124 -7.33 5.41 -7.10
N SER A 125 -7.19 5.24 -8.41
CA SER A 125 -7.58 6.24 -9.41
C SER A 125 -8.59 5.63 -10.36
N ILE A 126 -9.71 6.32 -10.54
CA ILE A 126 -10.82 5.93 -11.41
C ILE A 126 -10.90 6.96 -12.53
N VAL A 127 -11.00 6.48 -13.77
CA VAL A 127 -11.32 7.30 -14.96
C VAL A 127 -12.64 6.82 -15.52
N TRP A 128 -13.52 7.75 -15.87
CA TRP A 128 -14.73 7.48 -16.63
C TRP A 128 -14.74 8.26 -17.94
N ILE A 129 -15.20 7.61 -19.00
CA ILE A 129 -15.37 8.18 -20.34
C ILE A 129 -16.80 7.93 -20.78
N ALA A 130 -17.56 8.97 -21.06
CA ALA A 130 -18.92 8.84 -21.57
C ALA A 130 -18.94 8.25 -22.98
N LEU A 131 -20.02 7.51 -23.31
CA LEU A 131 -20.25 6.90 -24.62
C LEU A 131 -21.29 7.64 -25.45
#